data_AF-A0A1A6HC73-F1
#
_entry.id   AF-A0A1A6HC73-F1
#
_cell.length_a   1.000
_cell.length_b   1.000
_cell.length_c   1.000
_cell.angle_alpha   90.00
_cell.angle_beta   90.00
_cell.angle_gamma   90.00
#
_symmetry.space_group_name_H-M   'P 1'
#
loop_
_entity.id
_entity.type
_entity.pdbx_description
1 polymer ?
#
loop_
_entity_poly.entity_id
_entity_poly.type
_entity_poly.pdbx_seq_one_letter_code
_entity_poly.pdbx_strand_id
1 'polypeptide(L)' 'MASLQIPLFVALILLAVALQTSDAGPYGANVEDTICCQDYIRRPLPSRVVKEFFWTSKSCRKPGVV' A
#
# COMPACT_ATOMS: atom_id res chain seq x y z
N MET A 1 8.06 35.87 -35.03
CA MET A 1 7.75 34.49 -34.58
C MET A 1 8.24 34.17 -33.16
N ALA A 2 9.01 35.04 -32.48
CA ALA A 2 9.45 34.84 -31.09
C ALA A 2 8.38 35.20 -30.02
N SER A 3 7.41 36.07 -30.35
CA SER A 3 6.40 36.56 -29.41
C SER A 3 5.43 35.47 -28.93
N LEU A 4 5.12 34.47 -29.78
CA LEU A 4 4.21 33.37 -29.43
C LEU A 4 4.89 32.26 -28.61
N GLN A 5 6.21 32.25 -28.58
CA GLN A 5 6.97 31.23 -27.84
C GLN A 5 6.86 31.45 -26.33
N ILE A 6 6.97 32.70 -25.89
CA ILE A 6 6.89 33.07 -24.47
C ILE A 6 5.57 32.62 -23.80
N PRO A 7 4.37 32.95 -24.33
CA PRO A 7 3.12 32.53 -23.71
C PRO A 7 2.94 31.01 -23.74
N LEU A 8 3.46 30.34 -24.77
CA LEU A 8 3.39 28.89 -24.90
C LEU A 8 4.26 28.20 -23.84
N PHE A 9 5.48 28.70 -23.60
CA PHE A 9 6.33 28.21 -22.53
C PHE A 9 5.72 28.43 -21.15
N VAL A 10 5.14 29.60 -20.90
CA VAL A 10 4.44 29.90 -19.65
C VAL A 10 3.25 28.95 -19.44
N ALA A 11 2.45 28.72 -20.48
CA ALA A 11 1.33 27.78 -20.42
C ALA A 11 1.80 26.35 -20.13
N LEU A 12 2.89 25.89 -20.75
CA LEU A 12 3.46 24.57 -20.51
C LEU A 12 3.97 24.41 -19.08
N ILE A 13 4.63 25.42 -18.53
CA ILE A 13 5.13 25.40 -17.15
C ILE A 13 3.96 25.36 -16.16
N LEU A 14 2.94 26.17 -16.37
CA LEU A 14 1.74 26.18 -15.53
C LEU A 14 0.99 24.84 -15.58
N LEU A 15 0.89 24.24 -16.77
CA LEU A 15 0.30 22.93 -16.96
C LEU A 15 1.12 21.84 -16.23
N ALA A 16 2.46 21.87 -16.36
CA ALA A 16 3.35 20.93 -15.68
C ALA A 16 3.25 21.03 -14.15
N VAL A 17 3.08 22.22 -13.59
CA VAL A 17 2.86 22.44 -12.15
C VAL A 17 1.49 21.94 -11.72
N ALA A 18 0.44 22.17 -12.51
CA ALA A 18 -0.91 21.70 -12.21
C ALA A 18 -1.06 20.17 -12.26
N LEU A 19 -0.25 19.49 -13.09
CA LEU A 19 -0.21 18.02 -13.20
C LEU A 19 0.64 17.33 -12.12
N GLN A 20 1.26 18.06 -11.18
CA GLN A 20 2.02 17.48 -10.05
C GLN A 20 1.14 16.69 -9.05
N THR A 21 -0.13 16.44 -9.37
CA THR A 21 -1.10 15.74 -8.50
C THR A 21 -1.01 14.22 -8.54
N SER A 22 -0.04 13.62 -9.22
CA SER A 22 0.32 12.23 -8.94
C SER A 22 1.25 12.18 -7.74
N ASP A 23 0.67 12.45 -6.58
CA ASP A 23 1.09 11.79 -5.35
C ASP A 23 0.88 10.30 -5.59
N ALA A 24 1.88 9.66 -6.20
CA ALA A 24 2.18 8.30 -5.82
C ALA A 24 2.68 8.34 -4.37
N GLY A 25 1.82 8.77 -3.45
CA GLY A 25 1.96 8.52 -2.02
C GLY A 25 2.23 7.04 -1.90
N PRO A 26 3.17 6.63 -1.04
CA PRO A 26 3.97 5.41 -1.20
C PRO A 26 3.08 4.19 -1.41
N TYR A 27 2.71 3.91 -2.67
CA TYR A 27 1.84 2.79 -3.01
C TYR A 27 2.73 1.57 -2.96
N GLY A 28 2.80 0.99 -1.75
CA GLY A 28 2.98 -0.43 -1.53
C GLY A 28 4.39 -0.98 -1.69
N ALA A 29 5.45 -0.24 -1.37
CA ALA A 29 6.81 -0.81 -1.36
C ALA A 29 6.97 -2.01 -0.39
N ASN A 30 6.05 -2.18 0.56
CA ASN A 30 6.03 -3.29 1.52
C ASN A 30 4.64 -3.92 1.65
N VAL A 31 3.89 -4.12 0.55
CA VAL A 31 2.90 -5.22 0.58
C VAL A 31 3.72 -6.49 0.42
N GLU A 32 4.44 -6.84 1.48
CA GLU A 32 4.87 -8.23 1.65
C GLU A 32 3.55 -9.00 1.66
N ASP A 33 3.34 -9.84 0.63
CA ASP A 33 2.19 -10.74 0.49
C ASP A 33 2.24 -11.76 1.64
N THR A 34 1.97 -11.26 2.85
CA THR A 34 2.10 -11.99 4.09
C THR A 34 0.72 -12.11 4.71
N ILE A 35 0.46 -13.28 5.27
CA ILE A 35 -0.81 -13.57 5.91
C ILE A 35 -0.79 -12.96 7.30
N CYS A 36 -1.67 -12.00 7.56
CA CYS A 36 -1.84 -11.35 8.85
C CYS A 36 -3.22 -11.62 9.45
N CYS A 37 -3.27 -11.77 10.78
CA CYS A 37 -4.53 -11.87 11.51
C CYS A 37 -5.19 -10.49 11.63
N GLN A 38 -6.45 -10.37 11.22
CA GLN A 38 -7.24 -9.17 11.51
C GLN A 38 -7.84 -9.23 12.93
N ASP A 39 -8.31 -10.41 13.35
CA ASP A 39 -8.80 -10.66 14.70
C ASP A 39 -8.59 -12.11 15.15
N TYR A 40 -8.91 -12.40 16.41
CA TYR A 40 -8.73 -13.71 17.04
C TYR A 40 -10.05 -14.40 17.36
N ILE A 41 -10.09 -15.73 17.21
CA ILE A 41 -11.20 -16.53 17.73
C ILE A 41 -11.21 -16.47 19.27
N ARG A 42 -12.40 -16.35 19.86
CA ARG A 42 -12.55 -16.29 21.33
C ARG A 42 -12.78 -17.64 21.99
N ARG A 43 -13.07 -18.67 21.19
CA ARG A 43 -13.32 -20.03 21.67
C ARG A 43 -12.15 -20.94 21.33
N PRO A 44 -11.74 -21.84 22.24
CA PRO A 44 -10.67 -22.78 21.97
C PRO A 44 -11.06 -23.73 20.83
N LEU A 45 -10.11 -24.00 19.94
CA LEU A 45 -10.30 -24.94 18.85
C LEU A 45 -9.95 -26.36 19.33
N PRO A 46 -10.81 -27.38 19.12
CA PRO A 46 -10.46 -28.74 19.47
C PRO A 46 -9.21 -29.20 18.71
N SER A 47 -8.19 -29.72 19.40
CA SER A 47 -6.93 -30.12 18.77
C SER A 47 -7.11 -31.14 17.63
N ARG A 48 -8.14 -31.97 17.72
CA ARG A 48 -8.47 -32.99 16.71
C ARG A 48 -8.87 -32.43 15.35
N VAL A 49 -9.28 -31.15 15.28
CA VAL A 49 -9.65 -30.51 14.00
C VAL A 49 -8.53 -29.65 13.41
N VAL A 50 -7.38 -29.55 14.10
CA VAL A 50 -6.20 -28.82 13.60
C VAL A 50 -5.35 -29.78 12.79
N LYS A 51 -5.17 -29.47 11.50
CA LYS A 51 -4.31 -30.25 10.61
C LYS A 51 -2.87 -29.72 10.59
N GLU A 52 -2.73 -28.41 10.50
CA GLU A 52 -1.47 -27.67 10.46
C GLU A 52 -1.69 -26.28 11.04
N PHE A 53 -0.59 -25.62 11.42
CA PHE A 53 -0.62 -24.24 11.88
C PHE A 53 0.71 -23.55 11.55
N PHE A 54 0.67 -22.23 11.41
CA PHE A 54 1.89 -21.44 11.23
C PHE A 54 1.80 -20.07 11.93
N TRP A 55 2.95 -19.53 12.27
CA TRP A 55 3.07 -18.19 12.84
C TRP A 55 3.06 -17.14 11.74
N THR A 56 2.29 -16.07 11.93
CA THR A 56 2.30 -14.93 11.02
C THR A 56 3.63 -14.18 11.07
N SER A 57 3.91 -13.38 10.03
CA SER A 57 5.14 -12.58 9.96
C SER A 57 5.23 -11.57 11.11
N LYS A 58 6.47 -11.25 11.51
CA LYS A 58 6.75 -10.19 12.50
C LYS A 58 6.40 -8.79 11.98
N SER A 59 6.21 -8.62 10.67
CA SER A 59 5.73 -7.38 10.07
C SER A 59 4.22 -7.15 10.30
N CYS A 60 3.46 -8.17 10.69
CA CYS A 60 2.04 -8.03 10.99
C CYS A 60 1.81 -7.18 12.25
N ARG A 61 0.90 -6.20 12.16
CA ARG A 61 0.47 -5.38 13.30
C ARG A 61 -0.06 -6.21 14.48
N LYS A 62 -0.70 -7.34 14.18
CA LYS A 62 -1.22 -8.31 15.14
C LYS A 62 -0.57 -9.68 14.85
N PRO A 63 0.49 -10.06 15.58
CA PRO A 63 1.07 -11.39 15.44
C PRO A 63 0.08 -12.46 15.90
N GLY A 64 0.14 -13.65 15.33
CA GLY A 64 -0.80 -14.72 15.62
C GLY A 64 -0.43 -16.06 15.01
N VAL A 65 -1.30 -17.04 15.23
CA VAL A 65 -1.24 -18.38 14.63
C VAL A 65 -2.45 -18.54 13.73
N VAL A 66 -2.21 -19.01 12.52
CA VAL A 66 -3.25 -19.43 11.56
C VAL A 66 -3.26 -20.94 11.50
#